data_AF-A0A810MYV2-F1
#
_entry.id   AF-A0A810MYV2-F1
#
_cell.length_a   1.000
_cell.length_b   1.000
_cell.length_c   1.000
_cell.angle_alpha   90.00
_cell.angle_beta   90.00
_cell.angle_gamma   90.00
#
_symmetry.space_group_name_H-M   'P 1'
#
loop_
_entity.id
_entity.type
_entity.pdbx_description
1 polymer ?
#
loop_
_entity_poly.entity_id
_entity_poly.type
_entity_poly.pdbx_seq_one_letter_code
_entity_poly.pdbx_strand_id
1 'polypeptide(L)'
;MTDMFCATRIGNLTSIRVSLTAPLAPTDGFTKRIRRTTAVGTPTMARMAPWEPSKYRCTYAYGQYAIVEQDIRQFMSITEKFVTDGYQRIGESIPAVEAKHPDAPSRTDIFFERAGELWPSDHEWMLCCAVLRDAVSAFEVYVQEAVKEVAEEQGVAYPPKWLKRTPNWGELSDYCREKLAQPDPITSDVQAIIELRNLLTHERGRLRTEEQRTKFRFPLNALPGDRISLSPDEVKKHSEALASAARGFDAALWGDKPTPVMPDGLEDLLAD
;
A
#
# COMPACT_ATOMS: atom_id res chain seq x y z
N MET A 1 -33.84 4.72 21.44
CA MET A 1 -32.65 4.15 20.78
C MET A 1 -31.52 5.10 21.09
N THR A 2 -30.69 4.71 22.03
CA THR A 2 -29.83 5.59 22.82
C THR A 2 -28.50 5.80 22.11
N ASP A 3 -28.07 7.05 22.06
CA ASP A 3 -26.76 7.52 21.58
C ASP A 3 -25.61 6.73 22.21
N MET A 4 -24.64 6.33 21.37
CA MET A 4 -23.37 5.78 21.83
C MET A 4 -22.24 6.27 20.92
N PHE A 5 -21.87 7.54 21.08
CA PHE A 5 -20.55 8.04 20.66
C PHE A 5 -19.66 8.08 21.89
N CYS A 6 -18.75 7.11 22.00
CA CYS A 6 -17.71 7.08 23.02
C CYS A 6 -16.53 7.93 22.52
N ALA A 7 -16.36 9.13 23.06
CA ALA A 7 -15.20 9.98 22.80
C ALA A 7 -14.06 9.61 23.76
N THR A 8 -13.03 8.94 23.24
CA THR A 8 -11.78 8.70 23.97
C THR A 8 -10.91 9.95 23.87
N ARG A 9 -10.60 10.54 25.02
CA ARG A 9 -9.78 11.76 25.15
C ARG A 9 -8.30 11.39 25.00
N ILE A 10 -7.70 11.71 23.86
CA ILE A 10 -6.23 11.61 23.65
C ILE A 10 -5.61 12.99 23.83
N GLY A 11 -4.48 13.02 24.55
CA GLY A 11 -3.88 14.18 25.17
C GLY A 11 -3.32 15.27 24.26
N ASN A 12 -2.90 16.34 24.95
CA ASN A 12 -2.46 17.64 24.42
C ASN A 12 -1.45 17.54 23.26
N LEU A 13 -1.89 17.92 22.06
CA LEU A 13 -1.00 18.29 20.96
C LEU A 13 -0.97 19.81 20.82
N THR A 14 0.23 20.35 20.89
CA THR A 14 0.55 21.76 20.65
C THR A 14 0.15 22.11 19.21
N SER A 15 -0.86 22.97 19.07
CA SER A 15 -1.37 23.44 17.78
C SER A 15 -0.31 24.26 17.03
N ILE A 16 0.16 23.76 15.90
CA ILE A 16 0.85 24.57 14.89
C ILE A 16 -0.23 25.24 14.03
N ARG A 17 -0.50 26.52 14.27
CA ARG A 17 -1.36 27.34 13.41
C ARG A 17 -0.64 27.60 12.08
N VAL A 18 -1.09 26.96 11.02
CA VAL A 18 -0.80 27.40 9.64
C VAL A 18 -1.89 28.41 9.26
N SER A 19 -1.54 29.70 9.27
CA SER A 19 -2.44 30.76 8.79
C SER A 19 -2.42 30.82 7.27
N LEU A 20 -3.43 30.25 6.62
CA LEU A 20 -3.74 30.49 5.22
C LEU A 20 -4.70 31.69 5.13
N THR A 21 -4.13 32.88 4.88
CA THR A 21 -4.90 34.07 4.50
C THR A 21 -4.77 34.32 3.01
N ALA A 22 -5.85 34.07 2.25
CA ALA A 22 -6.31 34.94 1.15
C ALA A 22 -7.67 34.43 0.59
N PRO A 23 -8.62 35.32 0.25
CA PRO A 23 -9.90 34.94 -0.35
C PRO A 23 -9.79 34.84 -1.87
N LEU A 24 -10.41 33.81 -2.46
CA LEU A 24 -10.60 33.73 -3.91
C LEU A 24 -11.93 34.39 -4.29
N ALA A 25 -11.84 35.48 -5.04
CA ALA A 25 -12.96 36.04 -5.79
C ALA A 25 -13.28 35.16 -7.02
N PRO A 26 -14.52 35.17 -7.53
CA PRO A 26 -14.89 34.37 -8.69
C PRO A 26 -14.47 35.10 -9.97
N THR A 27 -13.67 34.44 -10.81
CA THR A 27 -13.45 34.89 -12.20
C THR A 27 -14.11 33.93 -13.17
N ASP A 28 -15.17 34.44 -13.78
CA ASP A 28 -15.77 33.94 -15.01
C ASP A 28 -14.76 33.83 -16.15
N GLY A 29 -14.95 32.81 -16.99
CA GLY A 29 -14.53 32.80 -18.38
C GLY A 29 -13.06 32.50 -18.65
N PHE A 30 -12.69 31.21 -18.73
CA PHE A 30 -11.43 30.81 -19.36
C PHE A 30 -11.54 29.47 -20.10
N THR A 31 -12.24 29.44 -21.23
CA THR A 31 -12.06 28.42 -22.27
C THR A 31 -10.74 28.66 -22.99
N LYS A 32 -9.62 28.27 -22.37
CA LYS A 32 -8.29 28.32 -23.00
C LYS A 32 -7.66 26.93 -23.00
N ARG A 33 -7.85 26.27 -24.15
CA ARG A 33 -6.93 25.31 -24.81
C ARG A 33 -5.82 24.78 -23.89
N ILE A 34 -6.07 23.63 -23.27
CA ILE A 34 -5.04 22.85 -22.55
C ILE A 34 -3.99 22.43 -23.59
N ARG A 35 -2.85 23.14 -23.63
CA ARG A 35 -1.63 22.61 -24.24
C ARG A 35 -1.19 21.44 -23.34
N ARG A 36 -1.14 20.23 -23.91
CA ARG A 36 -0.45 19.09 -23.29
C ARG A 36 0.98 19.52 -23.00
N THR A 37 1.27 19.81 -21.74
CA THR A 37 2.63 19.88 -21.24
C THR A 37 2.96 18.47 -20.77
N THR A 38 3.39 17.63 -21.71
CA THR A 38 4.06 16.37 -21.39
C THR A 38 5.45 16.71 -20.88
N ALA A 39 5.55 16.87 -19.56
CA ALA A 39 6.79 16.75 -18.82
C ALA A 39 6.40 16.47 -17.36
N VAL A 40 5.87 15.27 -17.11
CA VAL A 40 6.10 14.64 -15.81
C VAL A 40 7.60 14.45 -15.78
N GLY A 41 8.31 15.31 -15.05
CA GLY A 41 9.72 15.12 -14.79
C GLY A 41 9.83 13.78 -14.10
N THR A 42 10.31 12.77 -14.82
CA THR A 42 10.87 11.59 -14.17
C THR A 42 11.86 12.15 -13.16
N PRO A 43 11.73 11.86 -11.85
CA PRO A 43 12.73 12.26 -10.89
C PRO A 43 14.06 11.82 -11.49
N THR A 44 14.94 12.80 -11.74
CA THR A 44 16.27 12.51 -12.20
C THR A 44 16.88 11.77 -11.04
N MET A 45 16.84 10.43 -11.10
CA MET A 45 17.54 9.57 -10.17
C MET A 45 18.98 10.06 -10.27
N ALA A 46 19.38 10.88 -9.29
CA ALA A 46 20.76 11.26 -9.11
C ALA A 46 21.52 9.96 -9.29
N ARG A 47 22.46 9.94 -10.23
CA ARG A 47 23.28 8.76 -10.54
C ARG A 47 23.80 8.24 -9.21
N MET A 48 23.09 7.28 -8.62
CA MET A 48 23.49 6.68 -7.37
C MET A 48 24.85 6.09 -7.68
N ALA A 49 25.78 6.24 -6.73
CA ALA A 49 27.09 5.65 -6.86
C ALA A 49 26.94 4.19 -7.37
N PRO A 50 27.79 3.73 -8.29
CA PRO A 50 27.70 2.37 -8.82
C PRO A 50 27.51 1.41 -7.66
N TRP A 51 26.40 0.66 -7.68
CA TRP A 51 26.11 -0.33 -6.65
C TRP A 51 27.32 -1.26 -6.54
N GLU A 52 27.88 -1.37 -5.34
CA GLU A 52 29.07 -2.16 -5.06
C GLU A 52 28.60 -3.42 -4.31
N PRO A 53 28.45 -4.58 -5.00
CA PRO A 53 27.87 -5.79 -4.40
C PRO A 53 28.65 -6.30 -3.18
N SER A 54 29.93 -5.91 -3.08
CA SER A 54 30.82 -6.29 -1.99
C SER A 54 30.59 -5.52 -0.68
N LYS A 55 29.59 -4.64 -0.56
CA LYS A 55 29.31 -3.88 0.68
C LYS A 55 27.97 -4.22 1.35
N TYR A 56 27.09 -4.93 0.67
CA TYR A 56 25.72 -5.16 1.13
C TYR A 56 25.45 -6.66 1.27
N ARG A 57 24.69 -7.03 2.31
CA ARG A 57 24.29 -8.42 2.59
C ARG A 57 23.01 -8.83 1.86
N CYS A 58 22.64 -8.14 0.78
CA CYS A 58 21.34 -8.29 0.13
C CYS A 58 21.40 -8.01 -1.37
N THR A 59 20.36 -8.43 -2.11
CA THR A 59 20.25 -8.11 -3.55
C THR A 59 20.03 -6.61 -3.73
N TYR A 60 20.41 -6.08 -4.89
CA TYR A 60 20.05 -4.70 -5.22
C TYR A 60 18.52 -4.57 -5.26
N ALA A 61 17.83 -5.57 -5.83
CA ALA A 61 16.39 -5.70 -5.82
C ALA A 61 15.78 -5.58 -4.42
N TYR A 62 16.35 -6.25 -3.40
CA TYR A 62 15.87 -6.15 -2.02
C TYR A 62 16.08 -4.75 -1.43
N GLY A 63 17.22 -4.12 -1.70
CA GLY A 63 17.46 -2.73 -1.29
C GLY A 63 16.41 -1.76 -1.86
N GLN A 64 16.04 -1.93 -3.13
CA GLN A 64 14.96 -1.14 -3.75
C GLN A 64 13.58 -1.46 -3.15
N TYR A 65 13.31 -2.75 -2.92
CA TYR A 65 12.07 -3.20 -2.30
C TYR A 65 11.86 -2.57 -0.92
N ALA A 66 12.88 -2.58 -0.06
CA ALA A 66 12.79 -2.05 1.29
C ALA A 66 12.37 -0.56 1.31
N ILE A 67 12.91 0.25 0.39
CA ILE A 67 12.54 1.66 0.26
C ILE A 67 11.07 1.81 -0.15
N VAL A 68 10.63 1.06 -1.18
CA VAL A 68 9.24 1.11 -1.67
C VAL A 68 8.26 0.62 -0.60
N GLU A 69 8.63 -0.43 0.14
CA GLU A 69 7.84 -0.99 1.23
C GLU A 69 7.65 0.05 2.35
N GLN A 70 8.73 0.73 2.74
CA GLN A 70 8.68 1.83 3.72
C GLN A 70 7.81 2.99 3.23
N ASP A 71 7.93 3.39 1.96
CA ASP A 71 7.09 4.43 1.36
C ASP A 71 5.60 4.07 1.40
N ILE A 72 5.25 2.80 1.12
CA ILE A 72 3.88 2.30 1.18
C ILE A 72 3.34 2.35 2.62
N ARG A 73 4.13 1.95 3.63
CA ARG A 73 3.75 2.06 5.05
C ARG A 73 3.51 3.51 5.46
N GLN A 74 4.42 4.40 5.04
CA GLN A 74 4.32 5.81 5.37
C GLN A 74 3.11 6.46 4.69
N PHE A 75 2.85 6.10 3.43
CA PHE A 75 1.66 6.55 2.70
C PHE A 75 0.37 6.18 3.44
N MET A 76 0.25 4.92 3.90
CA MET A 76 -0.91 4.46 4.66
C MET A 76 -1.08 5.27 5.96
N SER A 77 -0.02 5.37 6.76
CA SER A 77 -0.01 6.07 8.04
C SER A 77 -0.38 7.56 7.91
N ILE A 78 0.23 8.26 6.95
CA ILE A 78 -0.05 9.66 6.67
C ILE A 78 -1.51 9.82 6.22
N THR A 79 -1.98 8.99 5.29
CA THR A 79 -3.34 9.09 4.76
C THR A 79 -4.38 8.83 5.84
N GLU A 80 -4.20 7.80 6.66
CA GLU A 80 -5.08 7.47 7.79
C GLU A 80 -5.25 8.67 8.74
N LYS A 81 -4.14 9.34 9.08
CA LYS A 81 -4.16 10.56 9.90
C LYS A 81 -4.93 11.71 9.24
N PHE A 82 -4.60 12.02 7.99
CA PHE A 82 -5.27 13.11 7.25
C PHE A 82 -6.78 12.88 7.11
N VAL A 83 -7.18 11.64 6.87
CA VAL A 83 -8.57 11.25 6.67
C VAL A 83 -9.34 11.34 7.99
N THR A 84 -8.77 10.81 9.07
CA THR A 84 -9.34 10.92 10.43
C THR A 84 -9.57 12.37 10.82
N ASP A 85 -8.54 13.21 10.70
CA ASP A 85 -8.62 14.65 11.00
C ASP A 85 -9.61 15.38 10.08
N GLY A 86 -9.73 14.95 8.83
CA GLY A 86 -10.66 15.51 7.85
C GLY A 86 -12.12 15.24 8.22
N TYR A 87 -12.48 13.98 8.46
CA TYR A 87 -13.83 13.60 8.84
C TYR A 87 -14.24 14.17 10.21
N GLN A 88 -13.32 14.23 11.17
CA GLN A 88 -13.57 14.87 12.46
C GLN A 88 -13.94 16.35 12.27
N ARG A 89 -13.16 17.11 11.49
CA ARG A 89 -13.45 18.52 11.20
C ARG A 89 -14.80 18.70 10.50
N ILE A 90 -15.16 17.81 9.58
CA ILE A 90 -16.49 17.82 8.95
C ILE A 90 -17.58 17.65 10.02
N GLY A 91 -17.45 16.64 10.89
CA GLY A 91 -18.43 16.35 11.95
C GLY A 91 -18.59 17.48 12.97
N GLU A 92 -17.50 18.16 13.32
CA GLU A 92 -17.45 19.33 14.21
C GLU A 92 -18.04 20.59 13.56
N SER A 93 -17.93 20.73 12.24
CA SER A 93 -18.46 21.89 11.48
C SER A 93 -19.98 21.87 11.29
N ILE A 94 -20.63 20.76 11.61
CA ILE A 94 -22.08 20.63 11.46
C ILE A 94 -22.72 21.11 12.76
N PRO A 95 -23.49 22.21 12.73
CA PRO A 95 -24.13 22.74 13.93
C PRO A 95 -25.08 21.68 14.51
N ALA A 96 -25.35 21.77 15.81
CA ALA A 96 -26.41 20.99 16.43
C ALA A 96 -27.73 21.33 15.72
N VAL A 97 -28.20 20.44 14.85
CA VAL A 97 -29.47 20.63 14.15
C VAL A 97 -30.57 20.29 15.13
N GLU A 98 -31.18 21.30 15.74
CA GLU A 98 -32.50 21.12 16.32
C GLU A 98 -33.45 20.79 15.16
N ALA A 99 -33.97 19.57 15.12
CA ALA A 99 -34.94 19.16 14.09
C ALA A 99 -36.23 19.97 14.26
N LYS A 100 -36.28 21.15 13.64
CA LYS A 100 -37.43 22.07 13.72
C LYS A 100 -38.55 21.65 12.75
N HIS A 101 -38.23 20.88 11.71
CA HIS A 101 -39.18 20.35 10.75
C HIS A 101 -38.86 18.89 10.42
N PRO A 102 -39.90 18.04 10.21
CA PRO A 102 -39.72 16.62 9.86
C PRO A 102 -39.02 16.41 8.52
N ASP A 103 -39.05 17.40 7.62
CA ASP A 103 -38.41 17.33 6.29
C ASP A 103 -36.99 17.94 6.27
N ALA A 104 -36.47 18.40 7.41
CA ALA A 104 -35.11 18.94 7.47
C ALA A 104 -34.08 17.81 7.30
N PRO A 105 -32.96 18.03 6.57
CA PRO A 105 -31.91 17.03 6.42
C PRO A 105 -31.38 16.63 7.80
N SER A 106 -31.17 15.34 8.01
CA SER A 106 -30.56 14.87 9.24
C SER A 106 -29.09 15.32 9.32
N ARG A 107 -28.52 15.32 10.53
CA ARG A 107 -27.08 15.56 10.71
C ARG A 107 -26.24 14.58 9.89
N THR A 108 -26.70 13.35 9.77
CA THR A 108 -26.08 12.28 8.98
C THR A 108 -26.10 12.60 7.48
N ASP A 109 -27.21 13.13 6.96
CA ASP A 109 -27.31 13.53 5.55
C ASP A 109 -26.36 14.69 5.23
N ILE A 110 -26.33 15.71 6.09
CA ILE A 110 -25.42 16.86 5.95
C ILE A 110 -23.97 16.40 6.02
N PHE A 111 -23.65 15.47 6.92
CA PHE A 111 -22.32 14.89 7.02
C PHE A 111 -21.94 14.15 5.74
N PHE A 112 -22.83 13.28 5.25
CA PHE A 112 -22.58 12.49 4.04
C PHE A 112 -22.37 13.37 2.80
N GLU A 113 -23.20 14.41 2.64
CA GLU A 113 -23.04 15.40 1.57
C GLU A 113 -21.69 16.13 1.67
N ARG A 114 -21.34 16.64 2.86
CA ARG A 114 -20.06 17.35 3.08
C ARG A 114 -18.83 16.45 2.97
N ALA A 115 -18.99 15.16 3.26
CA ALA A 115 -17.99 14.13 3.08
C ALA A 115 -17.77 13.73 1.61
N GLY A 116 -18.54 14.30 0.67
CA GLY A 116 -18.47 13.93 -0.74
C GLY A 116 -19.02 12.54 -1.01
N GLU A 117 -20.07 12.15 -0.28
CA GLU A 117 -20.76 10.86 -0.40
C GLU A 117 -19.85 9.63 -0.14
N LEU A 118 -18.79 9.80 0.63
CA LEU A 118 -17.88 8.73 1.02
C LEU A 118 -17.81 8.62 2.55
N TRP A 119 -18.29 7.50 3.09
CA TRP A 119 -18.21 7.24 4.52
C TRP A 119 -16.76 7.01 4.98
N PRO A 120 -16.42 7.36 6.24
CA PRO A 120 -15.09 7.10 6.79
C PRO A 120 -14.66 5.64 6.67
N SER A 121 -15.57 4.70 6.96
CA SER A 121 -15.33 3.26 6.84
C SER A 121 -15.07 2.82 5.39
N ASP A 122 -15.77 3.41 4.43
CA ASP A 122 -15.59 3.09 3.01
C ASP A 122 -14.28 3.65 2.48
N HIS A 123 -13.88 4.84 2.96
CA HIS A 123 -12.56 5.40 2.70
C HIS A 123 -11.45 4.51 3.26
N GLU A 124 -11.51 4.15 4.54
CA GLU A 124 -10.53 3.27 5.19
C GLU A 124 -10.40 1.95 4.43
N TRP A 125 -11.52 1.33 4.07
CA TRP A 125 -11.55 0.12 3.26
C TRP A 125 -10.84 0.31 1.90
N MET A 126 -11.15 1.41 1.20
CA MET A 126 -10.53 1.73 -0.10
C MET A 126 -9.02 1.96 0.03
N LEU A 127 -8.58 2.63 1.09
CA LEU A 127 -7.17 2.86 1.40
C LEU A 127 -6.46 1.52 1.65
N CYS A 128 -7.02 0.68 2.51
CA CYS A 128 -6.48 -0.65 2.82
C CYS A 128 -6.36 -1.52 1.56
N CYS A 129 -7.37 -1.49 0.69
CA CYS A 129 -7.32 -2.18 -0.60
C CYS A 129 -6.26 -1.64 -1.55
N ALA A 130 -5.98 -0.33 -1.53
CA ALA A 130 -4.94 0.26 -2.36
C ALA A 130 -3.55 -0.16 -1.86
N VAL A 131 -3.30 0.03 -0.57
CA VAL A 131 -2.04 -0.30 0.10
C VAL A 131 -1.68 -1.77 -0.08
N LEU A 132 -2.63 -2.69 0.14
CA LEU A 132 -2.36 -4.12 -0.04
C LEU A 132 -1.98 -4.47 -1.49
N ARG A 133 -2.65 -3.86 -2.48
CA ARG A 133 -2.34 -4.09 -3.90
C ARG A 133 -0.95 -3.58 -4.24
N ASP A 134 -0.59 -2.40 -3.76
CA ASP A 134 0.72 -1.80 -4.00
C ASP A 134 1.83 -2.63 -3.31
N ALA A 135 1.59 -3.10 -2.07
CA ALA A 135 2.52 -3.96 -1.34
C ALA A 135 2.78 -5.29 -2.05
N VAL A 136 1.73 -5.95 -2.55
CA VAL A 136 1.87 -7.16 -3.37
C VAL A 136 2.64 -6.86 -4.64
N SER A 137 2.28 -5.80 -5.37
CA SER A 137 2.99 -5.40 -6.60
C SER A 137 4.47 -5.11 -6.37
N ALA A 138 4.83 -4.43 -5.28
CA ALA A 138 6.22 -4.21 -4.89
C ALA A 138 6.96 -5.54 -4.65
N PHE A 139 6.31 -6.49 -3.97
CA PHE A 139 6.85 -7.83 -3.75
C PHE A 139 7.05 -8.62 -5.05
N GLU A 140 6.10 -8.58 -6.01
CA GLU A 140 6.27 -9.30 -7.29
C GLU A 140 7.44 -8.74 -8.12
N VAL A 141 7.56 -7.42 -8.16
CA VAL A 141 8.68 -6.75 -8.83
C VAL A 141 10.01 -7.12 -8.17
N TYR A 142 10.06 -7.09 -6.84
CA TYR A 142 11.23 -7.51 -6.07
C TYR A 142 11.67 -8.93 -6.46
N VAL A 143 10.77 -9.91 -6.36
CA VAL A 143 11.11 -11.31 -6.62
C VAL A 143 11.61 -11.49 -8.06
N GLN A 144 10.97 -10.84 -9.03
CA GLN A 144 11.39 -10.91 -10.43
C GLN A 144 12.82 -10.36 -10.64
N GLU A 145 13.11 -9.19 -10.09
CA GLU A 145 14.44 -8.58 -10.24
C GLU A 145 15.50 -9.37 -9.46
N ALA A 146 15.20 -9.87 -8.26
CA ALA A 146 16.12 -10.68 -7.47
C ALA A 146 16.47 -12.00 -8.19
N VAL A 147 15.49 -12.68 -8.78
CA VAL A 147 15.71 -13.88 -9.60
C VAL A 147 16.59 -13.60 -10.81
N LYS A 148 16.40 -12.45 -11.46
CA LYS A 148 17.22 -12.01 -12.58
C LYS A 148 18.67 -11.76 -12.16
N GLU A 149 18.88 -11.03 -11.06
CA GLU A 149 20.22 -10.77 -10.51
C GLU A 149 20.96 -12.07 -10.20
N VAL A 150 20.29 -13.04 -9.56
CA VAL A 150 20.89 -14.33 -9.22
C VAL A 150 21.18 -15.18 -10.45
N ALA A 151 20.30 -15.18 -11.45
CA ALA A 151 20.55 -15.87 -12.72
C ALA A 151 21.80 -15.32 -13.42
N GLU A 152 21.95 -13.99 -13.45
CA GLU A 152 23.13 -13.31 -14.01
C GLU A 152 24.41 -13.68 -13.25
N GLU A 153 24.38 -13.63 -11.92
CA GLU A 153 25.51 -13.99 -11.04
C GLU A 153 25.93 -15.46 -11.19
N GLN A 154 24.97 -16.38 -11.34
CA GLN A 154 25.24 -17.82 -11.52
C GLN A 154 25.58 -18.19 -12.96
N GLY A 155 25.55 -17.24 -13.91
CA GLY A 155 25.72 -17.52 -15.34
C GLY A 155 24.61 -18.40 -15.94
N VAL A 156 23.44 -18.44 -15.30
CA VAL A 156 22.27 -19.18 -15.75
C VAL A 156 21.45 -18.29 -16.68
N ALA A 157 21.00 -18.83 -17.81
CA ALA A 157 20.25 -18.05 -18.79
C ALA A 157 18.89 -17.59 -18.22
N TYR A 158 18.71 -16.27 -18.10
CA TYR A 158 17.41 -15.67 -17.79
C TYR A 158 16.45 -15.82 -19.00
N PRO A 159 15.22 -16.32 -18.82
CA PRO A 159 14.31 -16.59 -19.94
C PRO A 159 14.01 -15.34 -20.78
N PRO A 160 14.33 -15.31 -22.09
CA PRO A 160 14.15 -14.10 -22.92
C PRO A 160 12.70 -13.62 -23.01
N LYS A 161 11.73 -14.54 -22.85
CA LYS A 161 10.30 -14.19 -22.80
C LYS A 161 9.96 -13.27 -21.62
N TRP A 162 10.68 -13.37 -20.51
CA TRP A 162 10.44 -12.57 -19.31
C TRP A 162 10.92 -11.13 -19.43
N LEU A 163 11.75 -10.83 -20.43
CA LEU A 163 12.10 -9.45 -20.79
C LEU A 163 10.93 -8.70 -21.46
N LYS A 164 9.94 -9.43 -21.97
CA LYS A 164 8.77 -8.86 -22.70
C LYS A 164 7.46 -8.97 -21.93
N ARG A 165 7.41 -9.81 -20.90
CA ARG A 165 6.24 -10.01 -20.05
C ARG A 165 6.65 -10.42 -18.64
N THR A 166 5.85 -10.06 -17.66
CA THR A 166 5.98 -10.60 -16.30
C THR A 166 5.73 -12.12 -16.33
N PRO A 167 6.60 -12.94 -15.70
CA PRO A 167 6.31 -14.36 -15.50
C PRO A 167 5.08 -14.52 -14.62
N ASN A 168 4.31 -15.60 -14.80
CA ASN A 168 3.36 -15.97 -13.76
C ASN A 168 4.11 -16.64 -12.60
N TRP A 169 3.46 -16.73 -11.43
CA TRP A 169 4.11 -17.24 -10.23
C TRP A 169 4.60 -18.69 -10.34
N GLY A 170 3.83 -19.57 -10.97
CA GLY A 170 4.28 -20.95 -11.22
C GLY A 170 5.55 -21.01 -12.06
N GLU A 171 5.62 -20.22 -13.14
CA GLU A 171 6.83 -20.14 -13.97
C GLU A 171 8.05 -19.64 -13.19
N LEU A 172 7.86 -18.71 -12.25
CA LEU A 172 8.94 -18.15 -11.45
C LEU A 172 9.39 -19.13 -10.36
N SER A 173 8.46 -19.77 -9.66
CA SER A 173 8.73 -20.82 -8.67
C SER A 173 9.44 -22.02 -9.28
N ASP A 174 8.98 -22.49 -10.44
CA ASP A 174 9.61 -23.61 -11.17
C ASP A 174 11.04 -23.25 -11.57
N TYR A 175 11.27 -22.02 -12.07
CA TYR A 175 12.61 -21.58 -12.44
C TYR A 175 13.56 -21.46 -11.25
N CYS A 176 13.12 -20.89 -10.12
CA CYS A 176 13.92 -20.82 -8.90
C CYS A 176 14.37 -22.22 -8.46
N ARG A 177 13.43 -23.16 -8.44
CA ARG A 177 13.66 -24.54 -8.00
C ARG A 177 14.54 -25.33 -8.96
N GLU A 178 14.21 -25.30 -10.25
CA GLU A 178 14.84 -26.17 -11.26
C GLU A 178 16.14 -25.60 -11.83
N LYS A 179 16.27 -24.27 -11.91
CA LYS A 179 17.40 -23.61 -12.59
C LYS A 179 18.36 -22.94 -11.63
N LEU A 180 17.86 -22.33 -10.55
CA LEU A 180 18.71 -21.61 -9.60
C LEU A 180 19.03 -22.42 -8.33
N ALA A 181 18.35 -23.56 -8.12
CA ALA A 181 18.40 -24.35 -6.89
C ALA A 181 18.10 -23.49 -5.63
N GLN A 182 17.18 -22.53 -5.78
CA GLN A 182 16.75 -21.61 -4.74
C GLN A 182 15.39 -22.01 -4.17
N PRO A 183 15.07 -21.60 -2.92
CA PRO A 183 13.75 -21.88 -2.35
C PRO A 183 12.65 -21.20 -3.15
N ASP A 184 11.43 -21.70 -2.98
CA ASP A 184 10.25 -21.09 -3.57
C ASP A 184 10.00 -19.73 -2.89
N PRO A 185 9.95 -18.61 -3.63
CA PRO A 185 9.63 -17.31 -3.05
C PRO A 185 8.18 -17.23 -2.56
N ILE A 186 7.30 -18.14 -2.99
CA ILE A 186 5.88 -18.14 -2.66
C ILE A 186 5.57 -19.12 -1.53
N THR A 187 5.48 -18.58 -0.31
CA THR A 187 4.94 -19.31 0.83
C THR A 187 3.40 -19.37 0.76
N SER A 188 2.79 -20.25 1.57
CA SER A 188 1.33 -20.32 1.69
C SER A 188 0.69 -18.99 2.08
N ASP A 189 1.37 -18.20 2.91
CA ASP A 189 0.88 -16.91 3.38
C ASP A 189 0.96 -15.86 2.27
N VAL A 190 2.07 -15.82 1.52
CA VAL A 190 2.22 -14.95 0.35
C VAL A 190 1.17 -15.29 -0.70
N GLN A 191 0.94 -16.57 -0.97
CA GLN A 191 -0.09 -17.03 -1.91
C GLN A 191 -1.49 -16.56 -1.49
N ALA A 192 -1.83 -16.70 -0.21
CA ALA A 192 -3.10 -16.22 0.33
C ALA A 192 -3.28 -14.70 0.15
N ILE A 193 -2.21 -13.92 0.31
CA ILE A 193 -2.22 -12.46 0.13
C ILE A 193 -2.37 -12.09 -1.36
N ILE A 194 -1.71 -12.80 -2.27
CA ILE A 194 -1.84 -12.61 -3.72
C ILE A 194 -3.27 -12.92 -4.18
N GLU A 195 -3.87 -13.99 -3.66
CA GLU A 195 -5.28 -14.33 -3.93
C GLU A 195 -6.23 -13.24 -3.44
N LEU A 196 -5.97 -12.68 -2.26
CA LEU A 196 -6.69 -11.53 -1.74
C LEU A 196 -6.53 -10.31 -2.65
N ARG A 197 -5.31 -9.98 -3.10
CA ARG A 197 -5.06 -8.92 -4.09
C ARG A 197 -5.88 -9.11 -5.36
N ASN A 198 -5.93 -10.33 -5.89
CA ASN A 198 -6.66 -10.66 -7.11
C ASN A 198 -8.17 -10.48 -6.90
N LEU A 199 -8.72 -10.99 -5.79
CA LEU A 199 -10.11 -10.79 -5.39
C LEU A 199 -10.45 -9.30 -5.31
N LEU A 200 -9.63 -8.52 -4.59
CA LEU A 200 -9.82 -7.08 -4.45
C LEU A 200 -9.71 -6.33 -5.78
N THR A 201 -8.90 -6.82 -6.72
CA THR A 201 -8.75 -6.18 -8.04
C THR A 201 -9.99 -6.36 -8.91
N HIS A 202 -10.59 -7.56 -8.89
CA HIS A 202 -11.76 -7.87 -9.72
C HIS A 202 -13.08 -7.38 -9.12
N GLU A 203 -13.23 -7.49 -7.79
CA GLU A 203 -14.50 -7.24 -7.13
C GLU A 203 -14.57 -5.87 -6.42
N ARG A 204 -13.55 -5.00 -6.55
CA ARG A 204 -13.49 -3.69 -5.85
C ARG A 204 -14.77 -2.87 -5.96
N GLY A 205 -15.34 -2.80 -7.16
CA GLY A 205 -16.56 -2.01 -7.41
C GLY A 205 -17.82 -2.62 -6.80
N ARG A 206 -17.78 -3.92 -6.48
CA ARG A 206 -18.88 -4.70 -5.92
C ARG A 206 -18.76 -4.94 -4.42
N LEU A 207 -17.64 -4.55 -3.79
CA LEU A 207 -17.33 -4.73 -2.37
C LEU A 207 -17.22 -3.39 -1.61
N ARG A 208 -17.93 -2.35 -2.08
CA ARG A 208 -17.83 -1.01 -1.50
C ARG A 208 -18.52 -0.90 -0.16
N THR A 209 -19.72 -1.46 -0.01
CA THR A 209 -20.52 -1.34 1.22
C THR A 209 -20.40 -2.57 2.13
N GLU A 210 -20.70 -2.41 3.41
CA GLU A 210 -20.76 -3.49 4.40
C GLU A 210 -21.68 -4.65 3.95
N GLU A 211 -22.84 -4.32 3.38
CA GLU A 211 -23.83 -5.29 2.90
C GLU A 211 -23.30 -6.06 1.69
N GLN A 212 -22.57 -5.38 0.82
CA GLN A 212 -21.90 -5.98 -0.32
C GLN A 212 -20.80 -6.94 0.12
N ARG A 213 -19.94 -6.53 1.07
CA ARG A 213 -18.91 -7.38 1.67
C ARG A 213 -19.52 -8.62 2.33
N THR A 214 -20.63 -8.44 3.05
CA THR A 214 -21.36 -9.54 3.71
C THR A 214 -21.94 -10.54 2.72
N LYS A 215 -22.47 -10.09 1.59
CA LYS A 215 -23.01 -10.97 0.52
C LYS A 215 -21.92 -11.76 -0.20
N PHE A 216 -20.70 -11.23 -0.25
CA PHE A 216 -19.53 -11.90 -0.82
C PHE A 216 -18.80 -12.81 0.18
N ARG A 217 -19.34 -13.01 1.40
CA ARG A 217 -18.98 -14.13 2.27
C ARG A 217 -19.48 -15.45 1.66
N PHE A 218 -19.01 -15.78 0.46
CA PHE A 218 -19.22 -17.10 -0.12
C PHE A 218 -18.43 -18.12 0.71
N PRO A 219 -18.96 -19.35 0.88
CA PRO A 219 -18.12 -20.50 1.16
C PRO A 219 -17.37 -20.81 -0.14
N LEU A 220 -16.34 -20.02 -0.47
CA LEU A 220 -15.26 -20.55 -1.29
C LEU A 220 -14.68 -21.68 -0.44
N ASN A 221 -14.93 -22.92 -0.84
CA ASN A 221 -14.62 -24.15 -0.09
C ASN A 221 -13.11 -24.34 0.26
N ALA A 222 -12.28 -23.32 0.09
CA ALA A 222 -10.87 -23.26 0.48
C ALA A 222 -10.43 -21.91 1.09
N LEU A 223 -11.32 -20.90 1.21
CA LEU A 223 -10.95 -19.57 1.71
C LEU A 223 -11.92 -19.11 2.80
N PRO A 224 -11.44 -18.80 4.02
CA PRO A 224 -12.30 -18.37 5.12
C PRO A 224 -13.11 -17.14 4.71
N GLY A 225 -14.44 -17.25 4.76
CA GLY A 225 -15.40 -16.17 4.46
C GLY A 225 -15.27 -14.94 5.35
N ASP A 226 -14.30 -14.92 6.27
CA ASP A 226 -13.94 -13.81 7.12
C ASP A 226 -12.90 -12.85 6.48
N ARG A 227 -12.31 -13.22 5.33
CA ARG A 227 -11.22 -12.45 4.65
C ARG A 227 -11.62 -11.15 3.95
N ILE A 228 -12.90 -10.75 3.97
CA ILE A 228 -13.33 -9.44 3.41
C ILE A 228 -13.51 -8.40 4.53
N SER A 229 -13.00 -8.67 5.73
CA SER A 229 -12.58 -7.60 6.64
C SER A 229 -11.11 -7.30 6.32
N LEU A 230 -10.79 -6.02 6.14
CA LEU A 230 -9.49 -5.51 5.73
C LEU A 230 -9.30 -4.22 6.52
N SER A 231 -9.09 -4.42 7.81
CA SER A 231 -8.72 -3.38 8.75
C SER A 231 -7.27 -2.93 8.51
N PRO A 232 -6.90 -1.74 9.00
CA PRO A 232 -5.52 -1.26 8.95
C PRO A 232 -4.52 -2.26 9.53
N ASP A 233 -4.87 -2.95 10.63
CA ASP A 233 -3.99 -3.92 11.27
C ASP A 233 -3.83 -5.21 10.46
N GLU A 234 -4.87 -5.65 9.75
CA GLU A 234 -4.78 -6.78 8.82
C GLU A 234 -3.86 -6.46 7.65
N VAL A 235 -3.96 -5.25 7.08
CA VAL A 235 -3.04 -4.81 6.02
C VAL A 235 -1.60 -4.75 6.53
N LYS A 236 -1.35 -4.20 7.72
CA LYS A 236 0.00 -4.19 8.33
C LYS A 236 0.56 -5.59 8.49
N LYS A 237 -0.25 -6.56 8.96
CA LYS A 237 0.14 -7.97 9.07
C LYS A 237 0.47 -8.58 7.72
N HIS A 238 -0.32 -8.30 6.69
CA HIS A 238 -0.04 -8.78 5.33
C HIS A 238 1.24 -8.17 4.75
N SER A 239 1.45 -6.86 4.90
CA SER A 239 2.69 -6.20 4.49
C SER A 239 3.91 -6.77 5.22
N GLU A 240 3.80 -7.03 6.53
CA GLU A 240 4.88 -7.66 7.30
C GLU A 240 5.17 -9.09 6.85
N ALA A 241 4.14 -9.87 6.51
CA ALA A 241 4.33 -11.22 5.97
C ALA A 241 5.05 -11.19 4.61
N LEU A 242 4.70 -10.24 3.73
CA LEU A 242 5.41 -10.04 2.46
C LEU A 242 6.86 -9.60 2.69
N ALA A 243 7.10 -8.65 3.59
CA ALA A 243 8.44 -8.17 3.93
C ALA A 243 9.30 -9.29 4.54
N SER A 244 8.72 -10.11 5.40
CA SER A 244 9.38 -11.28 5.99
C SER A 244 9.70 -12.34 4.94
N ALA A 245 8.79 -12.59 4.01
CA ALA A 245 9.05 -13.51 2.89
C ALA A 245 10.17 -12.98 1.99
N ALA A 246 10.17 -11.68 1.69
CA ALA A 246 11.23 -11.05 0.92
C ALA A 246 12.59 -11.17 1.62
N ARG A 247 12.67 -10.87 2.93
CA ARG A 247 13.88 -11.06 3.74
C ARG A 247 14.38 -12.51 3.71
N GLY A 248 13.47 -13.46 3.91
CA GLY A 248 13.82 -14.89 3.92
C GLY A 248 14.31 -15.38 2.55
N PHE A 249 13.66 -14.95 1.48
CA PHE A 249 14.07 -15.26 0.12
C PHE A 249 15.44 -14.63 -0.21
N ASP A 250 15.63 -13.34 0.07
CA ASP A 250 16.89 -12.63 -0.18
C ASP A 250 18.08 -13.26 0.55
N ALA A 251 17.88 -13.60 1.83
CA ALA A 251 18.90 -14.29 2.63
C ALA A 251 19.29 -15.64 2.02
N ALA A 252 18.32 -16.39 1.47
CA ALA A 252 18.59 -17.67 0.81
C ALA A 252 19.34 -17.48 -0.52
N LEU A 253 19.05 -16.41 -1.26
CA LEU A 253 19.73 -16.09 -2.52
C LEU A 253 21.23 -15.78 -2.30
N TRP A 254 21.57 -15.10 -1.20
CA TRP A 254 22.95 -14.69 -0.91
C TRP A 254 23.75 -15.68 -0.06
N GLY A 255 23.10 -16.52 0.75
CA GLY A 255 23.76 -17.54 1.58
C GLY A 255 24.79 -16.99 2.59
N ASP A 256 25.70 -17.85 3.07
CA ASP A 256 26.81 -17.50 3.99
C ASP A 256 27.98 -16.79 3.28
N LYS A 257 27.76 -16.07 2.17
CA LYS A 257 28.84 -15.31 1.53
C LYS A 257 29.44 -14.34 2.58
N PRO A 258 30.77 -14.30 2.73
CA PRO A 258 31.43 -13.63 3.84
C PRO A 258 30.97 -12.19 3.94
N THR A 259 30.61 -11.84 5.17
CA THR A 259 30.08 -10.55 5.56
C THR A 259 31.03 -9.43 5.18
N PRO A 260 30.62 -8.49 4.29
CA PRO A 260 31.35 -7.26 4.18
C PRO A 260 30.89 -6.28 5.27
N VAL A 261 31.86 -5.49 5.73
CA VAL A 261 31.66 -4.44 6.74
C VAL A 261 30.71 -3.40 6.16
N MET A 262 29.58 -3.15 6.85
CA MET A 262 28.66 -2.07 6.49
C MET A 262 29.43 -0.74 6.45
N PRO A 263 29.24 0.11 5.43
CA PRO A 263 29.76 1.47 5.51
C PRO A 263 29.11 2.17 6.71
N ASP A 264 29.95 2.77 7.57
CA ASP A 264 29.51 3.46 8.79
C ASP A 264 28.30 4.37 8.54
N GLY A 265 27.24 4.22 9.35
CA GLY A 265 26.09 5.13 9.38
C GLY A 265 24.78 4.65 8.74
N LEU A 266 24.73 3.46 8.14
CA LEU A 266 23.47 2.91 7.59
C LEU A 266 22.60 2.17 8.64
N GLU A 267 23.20 1.75 9.75
CA GLU A 267 22.50 1.06 10.85
C GLU A 267 21.49 1.98 11.55
N ASP A 268 21.78 3.29 11.60
CA ASP A 268 20.92 4.29 12.23
C ASP A 268 19.65 4.61 11.41
N LEU A 269 19.62 4.28 10.10
CA LEU A 269 18.48 4.54 9.21
C LEU A 269 17.48 3.38 9.16
N LEU A 270 17.85 2.19 9.65
CA LEU A 270 17.03 0.98 9.63
C LEU A 270 16.51 0.58 11.02
N ALA A 271 16.91 1.30 12.07
CA ALA A 271 16.55 1.02 13.45
C ALA A 271 15.31 1.79 13.95
N ASP A 272 14.75 2.70 13.15
CA ASP A 272 13.55 3.52 13.43
C ASP A 272 12.38 3.14 12.49
#